data_AF-A0A377KFM6-F1
#
_entry.id   AF-A0A377KFM6-F1
#
_cell.length_a   1.000
_cell.length_b   1.000
_cell.length_c   1.000
_cell.angle_alpha   90.00
_cell.angle_beta   90.00
_cell.angle_gamma   90.00
#
_symmetry.space_group_name_H-M   'P 1'
#
loop_
_entity.id
_entity.type
_entity.pdbx_description
1 polymer ?
#
loop_
_entity_poly.entity_id
_entity_poly.type
_entity_poly.pdbx_seq_one_letter_code
_entity_poly.pdbx_strand_id
1 'polypeptide(L)'
;MLESYILNSVAGRHDMDSLAERWLKHKTITFEEIAGKGKNQLTFNQIALEEAGRYAAEDADVTLQLHLKMWPDLQKHKGPLNVFENIEMPLVPVLSRIERNGVKIDPKVLHNHSEELTLRLAELEKKAHEIAGEEFNLSSTKQLQTILFEKQGIKPLKKTPGGAPSTSEEVLEELALGLSVAKSDSGVSWSGEAEIDLHRQAAVDDQPENRACTYLLSPGSNRNGTFIVNRS
;
A
#
# COMPACT_ATOMS: atom_id res chain seq x y z
N MET A 1 -3.36 20.80 2.76
CA MET A 1 -2.68 19.67 2.08
C MET A 1 -2.28 20.02 0.64
N LEU A 2 -3.22 20.14 -0.31
CA LEU A 2 -2.91 20.28 -1.75
C LEU A 2 -2.08 21.51 -2.10
N GLU A 3 -2.32 22.65 -1.45
CA GLU A 3 -1.48 23.85 -1.63
C GLU A 3 -0.01 23.56 -1.31
N SER A 4 0.25 22.89 -0.18
CA SER A 4 1.61 22.51 0.18
C SER A 4 2.22 21.51 -0.79
N TYR A 5 1.43 20.55 -1.28
CA TYR A 5 1.91 19.54 -2.21
C TYR A 5 2.35 20.16 -3.54
N ILE A 6 1.54 21.08 -4.06
CA ILE A 6 1.84 21.78 -5.31
C ILE A 6 3.00 22.76 -5.16
N LEU A 7 3.14 23.41 -4.00
CA LEU A 7 4.29 24.25 -3.71
C LEU A 7 5.61 23.46 -3.73
N ASN A 8 5.64 22.28 -3.10
CA ASN A 8 6.79 21.39 -3.14
C ASN A 8 6.40 19.98 -2.64
N SER A 9 6.25 19.04 -3.57
CA SER A 9 5.83 17.66 -3.27
C SER A 9 6.85 16.83 -2.49
N VAL A 10 8.12 17.26 -2.45
CA VAL A 10 9.20 16.57 -1.73
C VAL A 10 9.64 17.30 -0.45
N ALA A 11 8.90 18.35 -0.03
CA ALA A 11 9.19 19.11 1.19
C ALA A 11 8.99 18.32 2.49
N GLY A 12 8.49 17.09 2.40
CA GLY A 12 8.17 16.21 3.51
C GLY A 12 6.68 15.89 3.53
N ARG A 13 6.16 15.58 4.71
CA ARG A 13 4.74 15.24 4.90
C ARG A 13 3.83 16.46 4.69
N HIS A 14 2.62 16.22 4.20
CA HIS A 14 1.60 17.24 3.90
C HIS A 14 0.33 17.13 4.77
N ASP A 15 0.38 16.35 5.86
CA ASP A 15 -0.62 16.37 6.92
C ASP A 15 -0.57 17.67 7.72
N MET A 16 -1.67 18.01 8.40
CA MET A 16 -1.84 19.31 9.04
C MET A 16 -0.81 19.56 10.15
N ASP A 17 -0.51 18.56 10.99
CA ASP A 17 0.47 18.66 12.08
C ASP A 17 1.87 19.02 11.54
N SER A 18 2.30 18.30 10.50
CA SER A 18 3.59 18.57 9.84
C SER A 18 3.63 19.97 9.20
N LEU A 19 2.51 20.44 8.65
CA LEU A 19 2.42 21.76 8.04
C LEU A 19 2.38 22.88 9.08
N ALA A 20 1.65 22.71 10.18
CA ALA A 20 1.59 23.66 11.28
C ALA A 20 2.98 23.86 11.90
N GLU A 21 3.73 22.79 12.13
CA GLU A 21 5.09 22.89 12.66
C GLU A 21 6.04 23.57 11.66
N ARG A 22 5.95 23.22 10.38
CA ARG A 22 6.82 23.78 9.34
C ARG A 22 6.58 25.28 9.11
N TRP A 23 5.33 25.67 8.90
CA TRP A 23 4.93 27.01 8.43
C TRP A 23 4.52 27.98 9.55
N LEU A 24 3.98 27.47 10.65
CA LEU A 24 3.49 28.28 11.77
C LEU A 24 4.39 28.17 13.00
N LYS A 25 5.34 27.21 13.03
CA LYS A 25 6.12 26.86 14.24
C LYS A 25 5.20 26.51 15.42
N HIS A 26 4.05 25.93 15.10
CA HIS A 26 3.00 25.56 16.03
C HIS A 26 2.85 24.03 16.06
N LYS A 27 2.75 23.44 17.25
CA LYS A 27 2.43 22.02 17.42
C LYS A 27 0.95 21.91 17.74
N THR A 28 0.22 21.24 16.86
CA THR A 28 -1.22 20.96 17.02
C THR A 28 -1.47 19.89 18.05
N ILE A 29 -2.68 19.90 18.61
CA ILE A 29 -3.24 18.84 19.45
C ILE A 29 -3.42 17.61 18.56
N THR A 30 -2.76 16.50 18.89
CA THR A 30 -2.92 15.28 18.10
C THR A 30 -4.21 14.55 18.46
N PHE A 31 -4.78 13.79 17.51
CA PHE A 31 -5.97 12.97 17.80
C PHE A 31 -5.73 11.98 18.94
N GLU A 32 -4.50 11.47 19.06
CA GLU A 32 -4.12 10.55 20.14
C GLU A 32 -4.13 11.20 21.53
N GLU A 33 -3.94 12.52 21.63
CA GLU A 33 -4.02 13.25 22.90
C GLU A 33 -5.44 13.31 23.45
N ILE A 34 -6.45 13.44 22.57
CA ILE A 34 -7.86 13.54 22.98
C ILE A 34 -8.57 12.18 23.00
N ALA A 35 -8.17 11.24 22.13
CA ALA A 35 -8.84 9.96 21.94
C ALA A 35 -8.08 8.78 22.56
N GLY A 36 -6.81 8.96 22.94
CA GLY A 36 -5.94 7.87 23.37
C GLY A 36 -5.38 7.04 22.20
N LYS A 37 -4.86 5.85 22.49
CA LYS A 37 -4.18 4.98 21.51
C LYS A 37 -4.62 3.52 21.59
N GLY A 38 -4.45 2.79 20.48
CA GLY A 38 -4.63 1.34 20.42
C GLY A 38 -6.10 0.90 20.43
N LYS A 39 -6.36 -0.35 20.84
CA LYS A 39 -7.71 -0.97 20.78
C LYS A 39 -8.78 -0.26 21.63
N ASN A 40 -8.35 0.49 22.65
CA ASN A 40 -9.25 1.25 23.53
C ASN A 40 -9.29 2.74 23.18
N GLN A 41 -8.79 3.13 22.00
CA GLN A 41 -8.92 4.49 21.51
C GLN A 41 -10.42 4.85 21.40
N LEU A 42 -10.78 6.02 21.94
CA LEU A 42 -12.13 6.53 21.93
C LEU A 42 -12.53 6.96 20.52
N THR A 43 -13.80 6.76 20.18
CA THR A 43 -14.39 7.40 19.00
C THR A 43 -14.73 8.85 19.31
N PHE A 44 -14.75 9.74 18.30
CA PHE A 44 -14.91 11.18 18.53
C PHE A 44 -16.19 11.57 19.30
N ASN A 45 -17.26 10.80 19.13
CA ASN A 45 -18.53 10.97 19.86
C ASN A 45 -18.47 10.59 21.35
N GLN A 46 -17.37 9.98 21.82
CA GLN A 46 -17.15 9.61 23.23
C GLN A 46 -16.27 10.64 23.96
N ILE A 47 -15.73 11.63 23.25
CA ILE A 47 -14.84 12.65 23.81
C ILE A 47 -15.67 13.76 24.45
N ALA A 48 -15.18 14.31 25.57
CA ALA A 48 -15.83 15.43 26.23
C ALA A 48 -15.95 16.64 25.29
N LEU A 49 -17.08 17.35 25.33
CA LEU A 49 -17.40 18.41 24.39
C LEU A 49 -16.32 19.51 24.31
N GLU A 50 -15.77 19.91 25.46
CA GLU A 50 -14.73 20.95 25.52
C GLU A 50 -13.42 20.51 24.85
N GLU A 51 -12.97 19.27 25.07
CA GLU A 51 -11.75 18.75 24.44
C GLU A 51 -11.95 18.53 22.93
N ALA A 52 -13.10 17.98 22.54
CA ALA A 52 -13.48 17.84 21.14
C ALA A 52 -13.58 19.21 20.45
N GLY A 53 -14.13 20.21 21.15
CA GLY A 53 -14.26 21.58 20.67
C GLY A 53 -12.90 22.25 20.46
N ARG A 54 -11.98 22.13 21.42
CA ARG A 54 -10.61 22.66 21.30
C ARG A 54 -9.87 22.06 20.11
N TYR A 55 -9.90 20.74 19.97
CA TYR A 55 -9.28 20.04 18.85
C TYR A 55 -9.89 20.47 17.50
N ALA A 56 -11.21 20.42 17.36
CA ALA A 56 -11.87 20.74 16.09
C ALA A 56 -11.75 22.23 15.71
N ALA A 57 -11.77 23.13 16.70
CA ALA A 57 -11.59 24.55 16.45
C ALA A 57 -10.14 24.88 16.06
N GLU A 58 -9.15 24.22 16.68
CA GLU A 58 -7.75 24.37 16.30
C GLU A 58 -7.51 23.89 14.86
N ASP A 59 -8.05 22.73 14.47
CA ASP A 59 -7.97 22.23 13.09
C ASP A 59 -8.44 23.28 12.07
N ALA A 60 -9.57 23.92 12.35
CA ALA A 60 -10.15 24.95 11.49
C ALA A 60 -9.29 26.23 11.43
N ASP A 61 -8.85 26.72 12.60
CA ASP A 61 -8.02 27.93 12.70
C ASP A 61 -6.65 27.73 12.03
N VAL A 62 -5.95 26.64 12.37
CA VAL A 62 -4.66 26.30 11.79
C VAL A 62 -4.77 26.11 10.28
N THR A 63 -5.82 25.44 9.79
CA THR A 63 -6.05 25.27 8.35
C THR A 63 -6.18 26.62 7.64
N LEU A 64 -6.93 27.57 8.21
CA LEU A 64 -7.07 28.91 7.65
C LEU A 64 -5.74 29.67 7.68
N GLN A 65 -5.00 29.64 8.79
CA GLN A 65 -3.70 30.29 8.88
C GLN A 65 -2.68 29.73 7.89
N LEU A 66 -2.69 28.40 7.69
CA LEU A 66 -1.87 27.73 6.67
C LEU A 66 -2.23 28.22 5.27
N HIS A 67 -3.52 28.26 4.93
CA HIS A 67 -3.99 28.78 3.64
C HIS A 67 -3.54 30.22 3.42
N LEU A 68 -3.75 31.10 4.40
CA LEU A 68 -3.35 32.50 4.32
C LEU A 68 -1.83 32.70 4.10
N LYS A 69 -0.99 31.74 4.53
CA LYS A 69 0.45 31.77 4.25
C LYS A 69 0.83 31.14 2.91
N MET A 70 0.26 29.99 2.55
CA MET A 70 0.66 29.23 1.37
C MET A 70 0.04 29.77 0.07
N TRP A 71 -1.19 30.29 0.14
CA TRP A 71 -1.90 30.80 -1.03
C TRP A 71 -1.18 31.96 -1.73
N PRO A 72 -0.68 32.99 -1.02
CA PRO A 72 0.14 34.03 -1.67
C PRO A 72 1.41 33.49 -2.33
N ASP A 73 2.04 32.47 -1.75
CA ASP A 73 3.24 31.84 -2.31
C ASP A 73 2.92 31.06 -3.58
N LEU A 74 1.79 30.36 -3.61
CA LEU A 74 1.33 29.59 -4.76
C LEU A 74 1.05 30.50 -5.98
N GLN A 75 0.50 31.69 -5.73
CA GLN A 75 0.21 32.68 -6.77
C GLN A 75 1.45 33.26 -7.45
N LYS A 76 2.64 33.13 -6.86
CA LYS A 76 3.89 33.63 -7.44
C LYS A 76 4.25 32.93 -8.76
N HIS A 77 3.76 31.72 -8.98
CA HIS A 77 4.10 30.90 -10.15
C HIS A 77 2.85 30.41 -10.88
N LYS A 78 2.64 30.87 -12.12
CA LYS A 78 1.46 30.53 -12.93
C LYS A 78 1.31 29.03 -13.22
N GLY A 79 2.42 28.30 -13.36
CA GLY A 79 2.40 26.85 -13.62
C GLY A 79 1.78 26.06 -12.47
N PRO A 80 2.38 26.09 -11.26
CA PRO A 80 1.81 25.48 -10.06
C PRO A 80 0.39 25.94 -9.76
N LEU A 81 0.09 27.24 -9.87
CA LEU A 81 -1.26 27.78 -9.68
C LEU A 81 -2.28 27.12 -10.62
N ASN A 82 -1.96 27.02 -11.92
CA ASN A 82 -2.83 26.38 -12.90
C ASN A 82 -3.09 24.90 -12.58
N VAL A 83 -2.07 24.16 -12.14
CA VAL A 83 -2.24 22.76 -11.73
C VAL A 83 -3.17 22.67 -10.51
N PHE A 84 -2.99 23.54 -9.52
CA PHE A 84 -3.85 23.56 -8.34
C PHE A 84 -5.32 23.86 -8.68
N GLU A 85 -5.58 24.93 -9.43
CA GLU A 85 -6.94 25.40 -9.70
C GLU A 85 -7.69 24.54 -10.72
N ASN A 86 -7.01 24.07 -11.77
CA ASN A 86 -7.67 23.43 -12.91
C ASN A 86 -7.53 21.90 -12.92
N ILE A 87 -6.68 21.32 -12.08
CA ILE A 87 -6.46 19.87 -12.01
C ILE A 87 -6.77 19.35 -10.60
N GLU A 88 -6.01 19.77 -9.59
CA GLU A 88 -6.12 19.18 -8.25
C GLU A 88 -7.45 19.49 -7.55
N MET A 89 -7.84 20.76 -7.48
CA MET A 89 -9.07 21.16 -6.79
C MET A 89 -10.35 20.58 -7.44
N PRO A 90 -10.51 20.58 -8.78
CA PRO A 90 -11.64 19.91 -9.44
C PRO A 90 -11.64 18.39 -9.27
N LEU A 91 -10.48 17.77 -9.05
CA LEU A 91 -10.34 16.33 -8.89
C LEU A 91 -10.82 15.85 -7.51
N VAL A 92 -10.71 16.66 -6.45
CA VAL A 92 -11.16 16.31 -5.08
C VAL A 92 -12.59 15.73 -5.03
N PRO A 93 -13.63 16.40 -5.55
CA PRO A 93 -14.98 15.84 -5.52
C PRO A 93 -15.16 14.63 -6.44
N VAL A 94 -14.34 14.49 -7.49
CA VAL A 94 -14.35 13.29 -8.36
C VAL A 94 -13.84 12.08 -7.59
N LEU A 95 -12.69 12.21 -6.91
CA LEU A 95 -12.14 11.14 -6.08
C LEU A 95 -13.12 10.74 -4.98
N SER A 96 -13.71 11.70 -4.28
CA SER A 96 -14.72 11.41 -3.26
C SER A 96 -15.90 10.59 -3.80
N ARG A 97 -16.37 10.88 -5.03
CA ARG A 97 -17.42 10.07 -5.67
C ARG A 97 -16.94 8.68 -6.03
N ILE A 98 -15.73 8.54 -6.58
CA ILE A 98 -15.16 7.24 -6.94
C ILE A 98 -15.00 6.37 -5.69
N GLU A 99 -14.43 6.92 -4.62
CA GLU A 99 -14.23 6.22 -3.34
C GLU A 99 -15.56 5.80 -2.72
N ARG A 100 -16.56 6.70 -2.66
CA ARG A 100 -17.89 6.40 -2.09
C ARG A 100 -18.70 5.43 -2.95
N ASN A 101 -18.49 5.45 -4.26
CA ASN A 101 -19.10 4.48 -5.15
C ASN A 101 -18.47 3.11 -4.90
N GLY A 102 -17.15 3.00 -4.84
CA GLY A 102 -16.47 1.72 -4.78
C GLY A 102 -16.73 0.84 -6.02
N VAL A 103 -16.12 -0.34 -6.04
CA VAL A 103 -16.23 -1.32 -7.13
C VAL A 103 -16.96 -2.57 -6.65
N LYS A 104 -17.90 -3.08 -7.45
CA LYS A 104 -18.59 -4.32 -7.14
C LYS A 104 -17.63 -5.50 -7.35
N ILE A 105 -17.51 -6.35 -6.33
CA ILE A 105 -16.71 -7.57 -6.37
C ILE A 105 -17.63 -8.77 -6.26
N ASP A 106 -17.36 -9.81 -7.05
CA ASP A 106 -18.01 -11.10 -6.90
C ASP A 106 -17.16 -12.00 -5.98
N PRO A 107 -17.58 -12.22 -4.72
CA PRO A 107 -16.80 -13.03 -3.79
C PRO A 107 -16.72 -14.49 -4.24
N LYS A 108 -17.70 -15.00 -5.01
CA LYS A 108 -17.67 -16.40 -5.47
C LYS A 108 -16.59 -16.61 -6.52
N VAL A 109 -16.44 -15.66 -7.44
CA VAL A 109 -15.37 -15.72 -8.45
C VAL A 109 -14.01 -15.67 -7.78
N LEU A 110 -13.82 -14.79 -6.78
CA LEU A 110 -12.58 -14.73 -6.03
C LEU A 110 -12.31 -16.01 -5.24
N HIS A 111 -13.33 -16.57 -4.58
CA HIS A 111 -13.19 -17.82 -3.83
C HIS A 111 -12.83 -19.00 -4.73
N ASN A 112 -13.52 -19.18 -5.86
CA ASN A 112 -13.22 -20.24 -6.82
C ASN A 112 -11.80 -20.11 -7.37
N HIS A 113 -11.34 -18.89 -7.66
CA HIS A 113 -9.96 -18.67 -8.07
C HIS A 113 -8.95 -18.98 -6.95
N SER A 114 -9.29 -18.70 -5.68
CA SER A 114 -8.42 -19.04 -4.55
C SER A 114 -8.28 -20.55 -4.38
N GLU A 115 -9.38 -21.31 -4.51
CA GLU A 115 -9.34 -22.77 -4.51
C GLU A 115 -8.49 -23.31 -5.67
N GLU A 116 -8.64 -22.76 -6.88
CA GLU A 116 -7.83 -23.14 -8.04
C GLU A 116 -6.33 -22.87 -7.79
N LEU A 117 -5.99 -21.69 -7.28
CA LEU A 117 -4.60 -21.34 -6.96
C LEU A 117 -4.03 -22.25 -5.87
N THR A 118 -4.80 -22.57 -4.84
CA THR A 118 -4.38 -23.50 -3.78
C THR A 118 -4.03 -24.87 -4.35
N LEU A 119 -4.84 -25.40 -5.27
CA LEU A 119 -4.57 -26.67 -5.93
C LEU A 119 -3.32 -26.59 -6.83
N ARG A 120 -3.18 -25.52 -7.62
CA ARG A 120 -2.00 -25.30 -8.48
C ARG A 120 -0.71 -25.16 -7.67
N LEU A 121 -0.76 -24.44 -6.55
CA LEU A 121 0.38 -24.29 -5.65
C LEU A 121 0.80 -25.64 -5.09
N ALA A 122 -0.15 -26.47 -4.62
CA ALA A 122 0.14 -27.81 -4.14
C ALA A 122 0.72 -28.73 -5.23
N GLU A 123 0.25 -28.62 -6.48
CA GLU A 123 0.81 -29.38 -7.60
C GLU A 123 2.23 -28.94 -7.95
N LEU A 124 2.49 -27.64 -8.01
CA LEU A 124 3.81 -27.08 -8.29
C LEU A 124 4.80 -27.39 -7.17
N GLU A 125 4.35 -27.38 -5.91
CA GLU A 125 5.17 -27.78 -4.76
C GLU A 125 5.61 -29.23 -4.88
N LYS A 126 4.67 -30.14 -5.19
CA LYS A 126 4.99 -31.56 -5.43
C LYS A 126 5.98 -31.74 -6.58
N LYS A 127 5.79 -31.05 -7.70
CA LYS A 127 6.71 -31.09 -8.85
C LYS A 127 8.11 -30.59 -8.46
N ALA A 128 8.18 -29.52 -7.66
CA ALA A 128 9.44 -28.99 -7.17
C ALA A 128 10.16 -29.98 -6.24
N HIS A 129 9.44 -30.62 -5.32
CA HIS A 129 9.99 -31.66 -4.44
C HIS A 129 10.45 -32.90 -5.22
N GLU A 130 9.71 -33.32 -6.24
CA GLU A 130 10.07 -34.44 -7.12
C GLU A 130 11.37 -34.17 -7.88
N ILE A 131 11.52 -32.97 -8.46
CA ILE A 131 12.73 -32.56 -9.19
C ILE A 131 13.92 -32.39 -8.24
N ALA A 132 13.69 -31.86 -7.03
CA ALA A 132 14.73 -31.67 -6.02
C ALA A 132 15.13 -32.98 -5.31
N GLY A 133 14.26 -33.98 -5.30
CA GLY A 133 14.45 -35.25 -4.60
C GLY A 133 14.27 -35.17 -3.08
N GLU A 134 13.80 -34.04 -2.54
CA GLU A 134 13.49 -33.84 -1.13
C GLU A 134 12.42 -32.77 -0.91
N GLU A 135 11.75 -32.83 0.24
CA GLU A 135 10.82 -31.80 0.67
C GLU A 135 11.57 -30.58 1.21
N PHE A 136 11.18 -29.38 0.75
CA PHE A 136 11.72 -28.11 1.23
C PHE A 136 10.68 -26.99 1.13
N ASN A 137 10.85 -25.95 1.92
CA ASN A 137 9.96 -24.80 1.91
C ASN A 137 10.35 -23.83 0.78
N LEU A 138 9.48 -23.70 -0.22
CA LEU A 138 9.61 -22.80 -1.36
C LEU A 138 9.61 -21.31 -0.99
N SER A 139 9.08 -20.94 0.18
CA SER A 139 9.18 -19.56 0.69
C SER A 139 10.51 -19.27 1.38
N SER A 140 11.34 -20.28 1.63
CA SER A 140 12.65 -20.11 2.27
C SER A 140 13.73 -19.91 1.24
N THR A 141 14.19 -18.66 1.10
CA THR A 141 15.32 -18.30 0.22
C THR A 141 16.59 -19.11 0.49
N LYS A 142 16.84 -19.48 1.76
CA LYS A 142 17.99 -20.31 2.13
C LYS A 142 17.87 -21.73 1.61
N GLN A 143 16.72 -22.37 1.77
CA GLN A 143 16.53 -23.75 1.30
C GLN A 143 16.57 -23.81 -0.23
N LEU A 144 15.94 -22.84 -0.91
CA LEU A 144 16.04 -22.70 -2.37
C LEU A 144 17.49 -22.56 -2.85
N GLN A 145 18.32 -21.75 -2.18
CA GLN A 145 19.74 -21.59 -2.52
C GLN A 145 20.49 -22.93 -2.42
N THR A 146 20.28 -23.68 -1.34
CA THR A 146 20.90 -24.99 -1.12
C THR A 146 20.49 -25.98 -2.22
N ILE A 147 19.20 -26.05 -2.57
CA ILE A 147 18.72 -26.95 -3.64
C ILE A 147 19.31 -26.58 -5.00
N LEU A 148 19.19 -25.31 -5.42
CA LEU A 148 19.53 -24.89 -6.78
C LEU A 148 21.04 -24.86 -7.02
N PHE A 149 21.82 -24.32 -6.08
CA PHE A 149 23.24 -24.06 -6.29
C PHE A 149 24.14 -25.16 -5.73
N GLU A 150 23.78 -25.78 -4.60
CA GLU A 150 24.61 -26.83 -3.98
C GLU A 150 24.25 -28.22 -4.52
N LYS A 151 22.95 -28.58 -4.56
CA LYS A 151 22.52 -29.92 -4.99
C LYS A 151 22.42 -30.07 -6.50
N GLN A 152 21.78 -29.13 -7.18
CA GLN A 152 21.66 -29.16 -8.65
C GLN A 152 22.88 -28.58 -9.39
N GLY A 153 23.79 -27.93 -8.66
CA GLY A 153 25.05 -27.43 -9.21
C GLY A 153 24.91 -26.31 -10.25
N ILE A 154 23.77 -25.61 -10.25
CA ILE A 154 23.54 -24.47 -11.14
C ILE A 154 24.49 -23.34 -10.71
N LYS A 155 25.10 -22.63 -11.67
CA LYS A 155 26.00 -21.53 -11.34
C LYS A 155 25.19 -20.26 -11.05
N PRO A 156 25.43 -19.57 -9.92
CA PRO A 156 24.71 -18.34 -9.61
C PRO A 156 25.12 -17.20 -10.54
N LEU A 157 24.14 -16.51 -11.13
CA LEU A 157 24.33 -15.36 -12.02
C LEU A 157 24.65 -14.07 -11.27
N LYS A 158 23.92 -13.80 -10.18
CA LYS A 158 24.09 -12.62 -9.32
C LYS A 158 24.21 -13.05 -7.85
N LYS A 159 24.91 -12.24 -7.05
CA LYS A 159 25.04 -12.41 -5.60
C LYS A 159 24.39 -11.25 -4.87
N THR A 160 23.81 -11.54 -3.71
CA THR A 160 23.32 -10.53 -2.78
C THR A 160 24.49 -9.72 -2.18
N PRO A 161 24.24 -8.52 -1.62
CA PRO A 161 25.28 -7.72 -0.96
C PRO A 161 26.03 -8.46 0.17
N GLY A 162 25.40 -9.48 0.77
CA GLY A 162 26.00 -10.36 1.77
C GLY A 162 26.83 -11.52 1.21
N GLY A 163 27.04 -11.58 -0.11
CA GLY A 163 27.88 -12.60 -0.76
C GLY A 163 27.17 -13.93 -1.07
N ALA A 164 25.94 -14.15 -0.59
CA ALA A 164 25.15 -15.33 -0.90
C ALA A 164 24.57 -15.26 -2.34
N PRO A 165 24.44 -16.39 -3.04
CA PRO A 165 23.73 -16.48 -4.33
C PRO A 165 22.34 -15.85 -4.29
N SER A 166 21.97 -15.04 -5.29
CA SER A 166 20.63 -14.43 -5.34
C SER A 166 19.58 -15.42 -5.83
N THR A 167 18.44 -15.49 -5.14
CA THR A 167 17.21 -16.20 -5.53
C THR A 167 16.05 -15.22 -5.77
N SER A 168 16.37 -13.99 -6.14
CA SER A 168 15.37 -13.01 -6.58
C SER A 168 14.66 -13.51 -7.85
N GLU A 169 13.38 -13.15 -8.01
CA GLU A 169 12.55 -13.55 -9.15
C GLU A 169 13.26 -13.29 -10.50
N GLU A 170 13.79 -12.09 -10.70
CA GLU A 170 14.55 -11.71 -11.91
C GLU A 170 15.72 -12.67 -12.22
N VAL A 171 16.43 -13.15 -11.19
CA VAL A 171 17.59 -14.05 -11.37
C VAL A 171 17.13 -15.48 -11.67
N LEU A 172 16.02 -15.91 -11.07
CA LEU A 172 15.42 -17.21 -11.32
C LEU A 172 14.82 -17.30 -12.73
N GLU A 173 14.20 -16.21 -13.22
CA GLU A 173 13.72 -16.11 -14.60
C GLU A 173 14.86 -16.15 -15.62
N GLU A 174 15.97 -15.45 -15.35
CA GLU A 174 17.15 -15.46 -16.22
C GLU A 174 17.82 -16.85 -16.25
N LEU A 175 17.86 -17.55 -15.11
CA LEU A 175 18.30 -18.94 -15.03
C LEU A 175 17.37 -19.89 -15.80
N ALA A 176 16.06 -19.66 -15.75
CA ALA A 176 15.07 -20.45 -16.47
C ALA A 176 15.16 -20.27 -18.00
N LEU A 177 15.60 -19.09 -18.49
CA LEU A 177 15.84 -18.85 -19.92
C LEU A 177 17.11 -19.56 -20.43
N GLY A 178 18.12 -19.74 -19.58
CA GLY A 178 19.36 -20.44 -19.92
C GLY A 178 19.23 -21.98 -19.94
N LEU A 179 18.25 -22.52 -19.23
CA LEU A 179 17.90 -23.94 -19.23
C LEU A 179 16.77 -24.18 -20.24
N SER A 180 17.07 -24.75 -21.40
CA SER A 180 16.10 -24.98 -22.50
C SER A 180 14.93 -25.93 -22.17
N VAL A 181 14.76 -26.34 -20.91
CA VAL A 181 13.67 -27.19 -20.41
C VAL A 181 13.30 -26.76 -18.98
N ALA A 182 12.60 -25.64 -18.81
CA ALA A 182 11.88 -25.33 -17.56
C ALA A 182 10.88 -24.16 -17.74
N LYS A 183 10.09 -24.17 -18.82
CA LYS A 183 8.80 -23.48 -18.76
C LYS A 183 7.79 -24.53 -18.31
N SER A 184 7.36 -24.49 -17.05
CA SER A 184 5.97 -24.83 -16.78
C SER A 184 5.14 -23.89 -17.66
N ASP A 185 4.24 -24.45 -18.47
CA ASP A 185 3.52 -23.78 -19.58
C ASP A 185 2.71 -22.52 -19.21
N SER A 186 2.73 -22.06 -17.95
CA SER A 186 2.09 -20.84 -17.49
C SER A 186 3.04 -19.64 -17.33
N GLY A 187 4.36 -19.81 -17.24
CA GLY A 187 5.29 -18.69 -17.07
C GLY A 187 5.06 -17.86 -15.79
N VAL A 188 4.35 -18.40 -14.80
CA VAL A 188 4.08 -17.73 -13.52
C VAL A 188 4.92 -18.37 -12.42
N SER A 189 5.63 -17.53 -11.65
CA SER A 189 6.41 -17.97 -10.50
C SER A 189 5.48 -18.40 -9.35
N TRP A 190 5.81 -19.49 -8.65
CA TRP A 190 5.06 -19.98 -7.47
C TRP A 190 4.91 -18.89 -6.40
N SER A 191 5.92 -18.02 -6.27
CA SER A 191 5.89 -16.83 -5.42
C SER A 191 4.82 -15.82 -5.83
N GLY A 192 4.66 -15.58 -7.14
CA GLY A 192 3.65 -14.67 -7.66
C GLY A 192 2.22 -15.16 -7.43
N GLU A 193 1.96 -16.46 -7.64
CA GLU A 193 0.62 -17.03 -7.39
C GLU A 193 0.25 -17.01 -5.90
N ALA A 194 1.19 -17.33 -5.01
CA ALA A 194 0.98 -17.28 -3.56
C ALA A 194 0.75 -15.85 -3.04
N GLU A 195 1.48 -14.86 -3.58
CA GLU A 195 1.30 -13.46 -3.21
C GLU A 195 -0.04 -12.91 -3.70
N ILE A 196 -0.48 -13.30 -4.91
CA ILE A 196 -1.79 -12.95 -5.46
C ILE A 196 -2.93 -13.51 -4.60
N ASP A 197 -2.83 -14.77 -4.17
CA ASP A 197 -3.86 -15.42 -3.36
C ASP A 197 -3.99 -14.76 -1.98
N LEU A 198 -2.88 -14.47 -1.30
CA LEU A 198 -2.86 -13.80 0.00
C LEU A 198 -3.51 -12.41 -0.05
N HIS A 199 -3.18 -11.59 -1.06
CA HIS A 199 -3.75 -10.25 -1.20
C HIS A 199 -5.24 -10.27 -1.57
N ARG A 200 -5.68 -11.29 -2.32
CA ARG A 200 -7.10 -11.45 -2.69
C ARG A 200 -7.96 -11.93 -1.52
N GLN A 201 -7.46 -12.87 -0.72
CA GLN A 201 -8.21 -13.37 0.43
C GLN A 201 -8.51 -12.25 1.43
N ALA A 202 -7.53 -11.38 1.70
CA ALA A 202 -7.72 -10.19 2.54
C ALA A 202 -8.78 -9.21 1.99
N ALA A 203 -8.97 -9.16 0.66
CA ALA A 203 -9.97 -8.29 0.03
C ALA A 203 -11.40 -8.83 0.11
N VAL A 204 -11.58 -10.14 0.29
CA VAL A 204 -12.90 -10.80 0.38
C VAL A 204 -13.50 -10.66 1.78
N ASP A 205 -12.69 -10.73 2.82
CA ASP A 205 -13.16 -10.86 4.21
C ASP A 205 -13.66 -9.54 4.84
N ASP A 206 -13.48 -8.38 4.19
CA ASP A 206 -13.64 -7.05 4.82
C ASP A 206 -14.64 -6.09 4.13
N GLN A 207 -15.56 -6.57 3.26
CA GLN A 207 -16.39 -5.67 2.44
C GLN A 207 -17.88 -5.66 2.83
N PRO A 208 -18.41 -4.59 3.44
CA PRO A 208 -19.84 -4.38 3.52
C PRO A 208 -20.43 -4.22 2.11
N GLU A 209 -21.57 -4.88 1.85
CA GLU A 209 -22.35 -4.78 0.60
C GLU A 209 -21.69 -5.31 -0.69
N ASN A 210 -20.65 -6.15 -0.62
CA ASN A 210 -19.89 -6.64 -1.79
C ASN A 210 -19.29 -5.52 -2.66
N ARG A 211 -19.02 -4.35 -2.06
CA ARG A 211 -18.35 -3.24 -2.73
C ARG A 211 -17.04 -2.94 -2.03
N ALA A 212 -15.95 -2.98 -2.79
CA ALA A 212 -14.66 -2.53 -2.31
C ALA A 212 -14.47 -1.04 -2.53
N CYS A 213 -14.19 -0.31 -1.45
CA CYS A 213 -13.80 1.09 -1.51
C CYS A 213 -12.27 1.18 -1.40
N THR A 214 -11.61 1.50 -2.51
CA THR A 214 -10.17 1.78 -2.50
C THR A 214 -9.95 3.25 -2.15
N TYR A 215 -9.05 3.52 -1.21
CA TYR A 215 -8.60 4.89 -0.95
C TYR A 215 -7.68 5.36 -2.09
N LEU A 216 -8.10 6.40 -2.79
CA LEU A 216 -7.30 7.01 -3.84
C LEU A 216 -6.52 8.17 -3.22
N LEU A 217 -5.22 7.94 -3.01
CA LEU A 217 -4.33 9.03 -2.63
C LEU A 217 -4.13 9.91 -3.87
N SER A 218 -4.69 11.13 -3.87
CA SER A 218 -4.10 12.21 -4.68
C SER A 218 -2.64 12.34 -4.23
N PRO A 219 -1.67 12.53 -5.13
CA PRO A 219 -0.29 12.55 -4.71
C PRO A 219 -0.12 13.66 -3.65
N GLY A 220 0.27 13.27 -2.42
CA GLY A 220 0.27 14.12 -1.23
C GLY A 220 -0.68 13.72 -0.09
N SER A 221 -1.64 12.79 -0.30
CA SER A 221 -2.41 12.20 0.81
C SER A 221 -1.61 11.08 1.46
N ASN A 222 -1.35 11.19 2.77
CA ASN A 222 -0.68 10.14 3.53
C ASN A 222 -1.69 9.49 4.49
N ARG A 223 -2.58 8.66 3.93
CA ARG A 223 -3.23 7.61 4.71
C ARG A 223 -2.49 6.33 4.38
N ASN A 224 -1.88 5.70 5.39
CA ASN A 224 -1.39 4.34 5.25
C ASN A 224 -2.51 3.49 4.66
N GLY A 225 -2.21 2.75 3.59
CA GLY A 225 -3.12 1.85 2.89
C GLY A 225 -3.53 0.67 3.77
N THR A 226 -4.24 0.96 4.85
CA THR A 226 -4.95 -0.02 5.66
C THR A 226 -6.42 0.17 5.33
N PHE A 227 -7.08 -0.89 4.87
CA PHE A 227 -8.53 -0.96 4.83
C PHE A 227 -9.03 -0.67 6.26
N ILE A 228 -9.56 0.54 6.48
CA ILE A 228 -10.27 0.88 7.72
C ILE A 228 -11.72 1.03 7.32
N VAL A 229 -12.48 -0.04 7.56
CA VAL A 229 -13.94 -0.03 7.48
C VAL A 229 -14.47 1.03 8.45
N ASN A 230 -15.01 2.11 7.90
CA ASN A 230 -15.91 2.97 8.68
C ASN A 230 -17.21 2.19 8.88
N ARG A 231 -17.33 1.50 10.03
CA ARG A 231 -18.62 0.99 10.49
C ARG A 231 -19.51 2.20 10.80
N SER A 232 -20.55 2.38 10.00
CA SER A 232 -21.70 3.23 10.35
C SER A 232 -22.64 2.47 11.26
#